data_AF-A0A6J6ECC8-F1
#
_entry.id   AF-A0A6J6ECC8-F1
#
_cell.length_a   1.000
_cell.length_b   1.000
_cell.length_c   1.000
_cell.angle_alpha   90.00
_cell.angle_beta   90.00
_cell.angle_gamma   90.00
#
_symmetry.space_group_name_H-M   'P 1'
#
loop_
_entity.id
_entity.type
_entity.pdbx_description
1 polymer ?
#
loop_
_entity_poly.entity_id
_entity_poly.type
_entity_poly.pdbx_seq_one_letter_code
_entity_poly.pdbx_strand_id
1 'polypeptide(L)'
;MFNWIRKLTIDASRNAKMDAELQEILTEGQRTHESAMAIRDFLLKVLQEDQDGIEKFNDEILQEAADLIEELGAGTLYWMADIAVQMTNLAKCALSDVSTNVEAELGKHASAQEIIKLVVRV
;
A
#
# COMPACT_ATOMS: atom_id res chain seq x y z
N MET A 1 21.92 -3.13 49.32
CA MET A 1 21.20 -4.27 48.70
C MET A 1 19.98 -3.85 47.87
N PHE A 2 19.28 -2.75 48.19
CA PHE A 2 18.07 -2.28 47.48
C PHE A 2 18.26 -1.68 46.07
N ASN A 3 19.46 -1.20 45.73
CA ASN A 3 19.69 -0.44 44.49
C ASN A 3 19.67 -1.32 43.22
N TRP A 4 19.98 -2.62 43.37
CA TRP A 4 20.01 -3.59 42.26
C TRP A 4 18.59 -4.04 41.83
N ILE A 5 17.68 -4.22 42.80
CA ILE A 5 16.28 -4.58 42.53
C ILE A 5 15.58 -3.43 41.79
N ARG A 6 15.80 -2.18 42.23
CA ARG A 6 15.24 -0.99 41.56
C ARG A 6 15.71 -0.85 40.12
N LYS A 7 17.00 -1.13 39.85
CA LYS A 7 17.57 -1.08 38.51
C LYS A 7 16.95 -2.16 37.60
N LEU A 8 16.81 -3.40 38.09
CA LEU A 8 16.14 -4.49 37.38
C LEU A 8 14.68 -4.18 37.03
N THR A 9 13.92 -3.55 37.93
CA THR A 9 12.51 -3.18 37.68
C THR A 9 12.39 -2.06 36.64
N ILE A 10 13.30 -1.09 36.64
CA ILE A 10 13.33 -0.01 35.65
C ILE A 10 13.71 -0.55 34.26
N ASP A 11 14.70 -1.44 34.19
CA ASP A 11 15.13 -2.06 32.94
C ASP A 11 14.01 -2.96 32.35
N ALA A 12 13.29 -3.71 33.19
CA ALA A 12 12.13 -4.52 32.76
C ALA A 12 10.95 -3.67 32.27
N SER A 13 10.66 -2.54 32.94
CA SER A 13 9.60 -1.62 32.50
C SER A 13 9.94 -0.90 31.20
N ARG A 14 11.21 -0.58 30.97
CA ARG A 14 11.67 0.02 29.71
C ARG A 14 11.60 -0.97 28.54
N ASN A 15 11.95 -2.23 28.79
CA ASN A 15 11.82 -3.29 27.79
C ASN A 15 10.34 -3.55 27.43
N ALA A 16 9.44 -3.64 28.42
CA ALA A 16 8.01 -3.83 28.16
C ALA A 16 7.38 -2.66 27.36
N LYS A 17 7.84 -1.42 27.60
CA LYS A 17 7.41 -0.26 26.82
C LYS A 17 7.94 -0.29 25.39
N MET A 18 9.22 -0.67 25.21
CA MET A 18 9.82 -0.82 23.89
C MET A 18 9.18 -1.96 23.08
N ASP A 19 8.85 -3.08 23.72
CA ASP A 19 8.13 -4.19 23.09
C ASP A 19 6.71 -3.79 22.69
N ALA A 20 6.03 -2.95 23.48
CA ALA A 20 4.71 -2.41 23.13
C ALA A 20 4.78 -1.43 21.95
N GLU A 21 5.75 -0.52 21.93
CA GLU A 21 5.98 0.41 20.80
C GLU A 21 6.35 -0.36 19.52
N LEU A 22 7.16 -1.42 19.64
CA LEU A 22 7.48 -2.30 18.50
C LEU A 22 6.26 -3.09 18.03
N GLN A 23 5.43 -3.62 18.92
CA GLN A 23 4.18 -4.29 18.54
C GLN A 23 3.18 -3.33 17.89
N GLU A 24 3.12 -2.08 18.34
CA GLU A 24 2.31 -1.02 17.75
C GLU A 24 2.80 -0.70 16.33
N ILE A 25 4.11 -0.46 16.14
CA ILE A 25 4.71 -0.24 14.81
C ILE A 25 4.49 -1.45 13.89
N LEU A 26 4.64 -2.67 14.40
CA LEU A 26 4.41 -3.89 13.62
C LEU A 26 2.93 -4.06 13.25
N THR A 27 2.02 -3.68 14.15
CA THR A 27 0.58 -3.73 13.92
C THR A 27 0.14 -2.65 12.92
N GLU A 28 0.67 -1.44 13.03
CA GLU A 28 0.47 -0.36 12.06
C GLU A 28 1.06 -0.73 10.68
N GLY A 29 2.25 -1.34 10.66
CA GLY A 29 2.88 -1.85 9.45
C GLY A 29 2.05 -2.97 8.79
N GLN A 30 1.53 -3.91 9.57
CA GLN A 30 0.68 -5.00 9.09
C GLN A 30 -0.66 -4.48 8.54
N ARG A 31 -1.31 -3.52 9.22
CA ARG A 31 -2.53 -2.85 8.75
C ARG A 31 -2.29 -2.07 7.46
N THR A 32 -1.12 -1.44 7.33
CA THR A 32 -0.71 -0.72 6.12
C THR A 32 -0.50 -1.68 4.95
N HIS A 33 0.08 -2.86 5.21
CA HIS A 33 0.30 -3.92 4.22
C HIS A 33 -1.03 -4.49 3.69
N GLU A 34 -1.95 -4.84 4.58
CA GLU A 34 -3.28 -5.36 4.21
C GLU A 34 -4.09 -4.33 3.41
N SER A 35 -4.02 -3.05 3.80
CA SER A 35 -4.69 -1.95 3.08
C SER A 35 -4.18 -1.80 1.65
N ALA A 36 -2.86 -1.86 1.46
CA ALA A 36 -2.24 -1.73 0.14
C ALA A 36 -2.57 -2.93 -0.78
N MET A 37 -2.69 -4.15 -0.22
CA MET A 37 -3.14 -5.32 -0.98
C MET A 37 -4.57 -5.16 -1.49
N ALA A 38 -5.51 -4.75 -0.63
CA ALA A 38 -6.90 -4.57 -1.02
C ALA A 38 -7.06 -3.48 -2.10
N ILE A 39 -6.32 -2.38 -1.98
CA ILE A 39 -6.30 -1.30 -2.98
C ILE A 39 -5.70 -1.78 -4.32
N ARG A 40 -4.61 -2.57 -4.28
CA ARG A 40 -4.03 -3.17 -5.49
C ARG A 40 -5.03 -4.09 -6.19
N ASP A 41 -5.69 -4.95 -5.43
CA ASP A 41 -6.59 -5.96 -5.98
C ASP A 41 -7.83 -5.29 -6.59
N PHE A 42 -8.35 -4.24 -5.94
CA PHE A 42 -9.39 -3.37 -6.51
C PHE A 42 -8.94 -2.69 -7.81
N LEU A 43 -7.71 -2.17 -7.86
CA LEU A 43 -7.16 -1.56 -9.08
C LEU A 43 -7.02 -2.57 -10.23
N LEU A 44 -6.62 -3.81 -9.94
CA LEU A 44 -6.55 -4.89 -10.93
C LEU A 44 -7.94 -5.27 -11.45
N LYS A 45 -8.95 -5.29 -10.57
CA LYS A 45 -10.35 -5.51 -10.98
C LYS A 45 -10.82 -4.41 -11.94
N VAL A 46 -10.63 -3.14 -11.59
CA VAL A 46 -11.00 -2.00 -12.46
C VAL A 46 -10.31 -2.07 -13.82
N LEU A 47 -9.03 -2.46 -13.86
CA LEU A 47 -8.30 -2.66 -15.11
C LEU A 47 -8.90 -3.79 -15.94
N GLN A 48 -9.30 -4.89 -15.31
CA GLN A 48 -9.93 -6.01 -16.00
C GLN A 48 -11.30 -5.62 -16.55
N GLU A 49 -12.12 -4.91 -15.78
CA GLU A 49 -13.42 -4.41 -16.23
C GLU A 49 -13.31 -3.47 -17.44
N ASP A 50 -12.30 -2.58 -17.46
CA ASP A 50 -12.01 -1.72 -18.59
C ASP A 50 -11.63 -2.53 -19.85
N GLN A 51 -10.82 -3.59 -19.68
CA GLN A 51 -10.45 -4.50 -20.78
C GLN A 51 -11.63 -5.31 -21.31
N ASP A 52 -12.55 -5.71 -20.43
CA ASP A 52 -13.75 -6.46 -20.76
C ASP A 52 -14.87 -5.57 -21.32
N GLY A 53 -14.67 -4.24 -21.35
CA GLY A 53 -15.63 -3.27 -21.87
C GLY A 53 -16.85 -3.09 -20.97
N ILE A 54 -16.72 -3.40 -19.67
CA ILE A 54 -17.76 -3.19 -18.67
C ILE A 54 -17.98 -1.69 -18.47
N GLU A 55 -19.23 -1.29 -18.23
CA GLU A 55 -19.58 0.11 -17.98
C GLU A 55 -18.84 0.64 -16.74
N LYS A 56 -18.13 1.75 -16.91
CA LYS A 56 -17.42 2.41 -15.81
C LYS A 56 -18.42 2.99 -14.82
N PHE A 57 -18.07 2.92 -13.54
CA PHE A 57 -18.91 3.44 -12.45
C PHE A 57 -20.30 2.79 -12.41
N ASN A 58 -20.39 1.52 -12.78
CA ASN A 58 -21.59 0.72 -12.54
C ASN A 58 -21.84 0.56 -11.02
N ASP A 59 -23.07 0.17 -10.66
CA ASP A 59 -23.48 0.08 -9.26
C ASP A 59 -22.63 -0.94 -8.47
N GLU A 60 -22.18 -2.03 -9.11
CA GLU A 60 -21.38 -3.08 -8.46
C GLU A 60 -20.00 -2.55 -8.04
N ILE A 61 -19.26 -1.91 -8.95
CA ILE A 61 -17.93 -1.38 -8.64
C ILE A 61 -17.99 -0.17 -7.68
N LEU A 62 -19.06 0.62 -7.73
CA LEU A 62 -19.28 1.72 -6.79
C LEU A 62 -19.58 1.21 -5.38
N GLN A 63 -20.36 0.13 -5.25
CA GLN A 63 -20.62 -0.49 -3.95
C GLN A 63 -19.34 -1.07 -3.36
N GLU A 64 -18.55 -1.80 -4.14
CA GLU A 64 -17.26 -2.33 -3.67
C GLU A 64 -16.28 -1.22 -3.27
N ALA A 65 -16.25 -0.11 -4.01
CA ALA A 65 -15.44 1.05 -3.63
C ALA A 65 -15.89 1.65 -2.30
N ALA A 66 -17.21 1.72 -2.06
CA ALA A 66 -17.77 2.22 -0.80
C ALA A 66 -17.40 1.30 0.37
N ASP A 67 -17.52 0.00 0.20
CA ASP A 67 -17.16 -1.00 1.22
C ASP A 67 -15.66 -0.92 1.55
N LEU A 68 -14.80 -0.78 0.54
CA LEU A 68 -13.35 -0.61 0.73
C LEU A 68 -13.00 0.67 1.49
N ILE A 69 -13.69 1.78 1.21
CA ILE A 69 -13.51 3.04 1.93
C ILE A 69 -13.98 2.91 3.38
N GLU A 70 -15.07 2.20 3.64
CA GLU A 70 -15.56 1.94 4.99
C GLU A 70 -14.58 1.09 5.80
N GLU A 71 -14.01 0.05 5.19
CA GLU A 71 -13.08 -0.89 5.84
C GLU A 71 -11.73 -0.24 6.16
N LEU A 72 -11.15 0.47 5.19
CA LEU A 72 -9.78 0.97 5.27
C LEU A 72 -9.69 2.44 5.76
N GLY A 73 -10.81 3.16 5.74
CA GLY A 73 -10.92 4.52 6.26
C GLY A 73 -10.19 5.59 5.44
N ALA A 74 -9.88 6.72 6.08
CA ALA A 74 -9.32 7.90 5.40
C ALA A 74 -7.95 7.65 4.73
N GLY A 75 -7.21 6.62 5.15
CA GLY A 75 -5.92 6.23 4.57
C GLY A 75 -6.04 5.78 3.11
N THR A 76 -7.20 5.24 2.70
CA THR A 76 -7.47 4.75 1.34
C THR A 76 -7.30 5.84 0.30
N LEU A 77 -7.83 7.03 0.57
CA LEU A 77 -7.75 8.15 -0.36
C LEU A 77 -6.29 8.60 -0.56
N TYR A 78 -5.50 8.63 0.51
CA TYR A 78 -4.08 8.96 0.42
C TYR A 78 -3.33 7.93 -0.43
N TRP A 79 -3.57 6.63 -0.19
CA TRP A 79 -2.96 5.56 -0.98
C TRP A 79 -3.33 5.63 -2.46
N MET A 80 -4.61 5.85 -2.78
CA MET A 80 -5.06 6.04 -4.16
C MET A 80 -4.36 7.23 -4.82
N ALA A 81 -4.22 8.34 -4.09
CA ALA A 81 -3.52 9.52 -4.59
C ALA A 81 -2.02 9.27 -4.80
N ASP A 82 -1.36 8.55 -3.88
CA ASP A 82 0.06 8.21 -3.99
C ASP A 82 0.34 7.33 -5.22
N ILE A 83 -0.48 6.30 -5.43
CA ILE A 83 -0.40 5.44 -6.62
C ILE A 83 -0.58 6.28 -7.90
N ALA A 84 -1.57 7.18 -7.93
CA ALA A 84 -1.79 8.06 -9.08
C ALA A 84 -0.58 8.97 -9.37
N VAL A 85 0.09 9.48 -8.32
CA VAL A 85 1.33 10.26 -8.44
C VAL A 85 2.47 9.40 -9.00
N GLN A 86 2.63 8.17 -8.50
CA GLN A 86 3.65 7.24 -9.00
C GLN A 86 3.44 6.94 -10.49
N MET A 87 2.21 6.61 -10.89
CA MET A 87 1.86 6.36 -12.30
C MET A 87 2.09 7.59 -13.19
N THR A 88 1.79 8.79 -12.70
CA THR A 88 2.05 10.05 -13.42
C THR A 88 3.55 10.26 -13.66
N ASN A 89 4.38 9.95 -12.66
CA ASN A 89 5.83 10.04 -12.81
C ASN A 89 6.37 9.03 -13.83
N LEU A 90 5.85 7.80 -13.85
CA LEU A 90 6.21 6.80 -14.86
C LEU A 90 5.83 7.28 -16.27
N ALA A 91 4.62 7.81 -16.46
CA ALA A 91 4.19 8.36 -17.74
C ALA A 91 5.08 9.53 -18.20
N LYS A 92 5.45 10.43 -17.28
CA LYS A 92 6.39 11.53 -17.55
C LYS A 92 7.76 11.03 -18.01
N CYS A 93 8.29 10.00 -17.35
CA CYS A 93 9.58 9.39 -17.71
C CYS A 93 9.52 8.75 -19.10
N ALA A 94 8.45 8.00 -19.40
CA ALA A 94 8.23 7.40 -20.72
C ALA A 94 8.17 8.46 -21.84
N LEU A 95 7.48 9.58 -21.61
CA LEU A 95 7.43 10.70 -22.57
C LEU A 95 8.77 11.41 -22.77
N SER A 96 9.66 11.33 -21.77
CA SER A 96 10.96 12.00 -21.78
C SER A 96 12.12 11.07 -22.15
N ASP A 97 11.84 9.82 -22.53
CA ASP A 97 12.82 8.74 -22.79
C ASP A 97 13.82 8.54 -21.63
N VAL A 98 13.34 8.75 -20.39
CA VAL A 98 14.11 8.55 -19.16
C VAL A 98 13.82 7.16 -18.63
N SER A 99 14.88 6.35 -18.46
CA SER A 99 14.75 4.99 -17.93
C SER A 99 14.22 5.00 -16.49
N THR A 100 13.30 4.07 -16.20
CA THR A 100 12.71 3.89 -14.87
C THR A 100 13.16 2.57 -14.23
N ASN A 101 13.04 2.47 -12.90
CA ASN A 101 13.19 1.20 -12.19
C ASN A 101 12.18 0.13 -12.69
N VAL A 102 10.97 0.56 -13.07
CA VAL A 102 9.95 -0.33 -13.66
C VAL A 102 10.43 -0.94 -14.97
N GLU A 103 11.01 -0.14 -15.86
CA GLU A 103 11.58 -0.65 -17.11
C GLU A 103 12.80 -1.55 -16.88
N ALA A 104 13.64 -1.23 -15.89
CA ALA A 104 14.79 -2.07 -15.54
C ALA A 104 14.37 -3.44 -14.99
N GLU A 105 13.25 -3.50 -14.24
CA GLU A 105 12.75 -4.74 -13.65
C GLU A 105 11.85 -5.57 -14.58
N LEU A 106 10.96 -4.94 -15.35
CA LEU A 106 9.95 -5.63 -16.17
C LEU A 106 10.24 -5.59 -17.68
N GLY A 107 11.12 -4.68 -18.13
CA GLY A 107 11.38 -4.44 -19.54
C GLY A 107 10.31 -3.59 -20.24
N LYS A 108 10.57 -3.24 -21.51
CA LYS A 108 9.75 -2.31 -22.31
C LYS A 108 8.36 -2.83 -22.72
N HIS A 109 8.08 -4.11 -22.48
CA HIS A 109 6.85 -4.78 -22.91
C HIS A 109 5.99 -5.25 -21.74
N ALA A 110 6.24 -4.71 -20.55
CA ALA A 110 5.45 -5.01 -19.37
C ALA A 110 3.96 -4.69 -19.59
N SER A 111 3.10 -5.62 -19.17
CA SER A 111 1.65 -5.40 -19.14
C SER A 111 1.27 -4.38 -18.05
N ALA A 112 0.11 -3.75 -18.21
CA ALA A 112 -0.42 -2.84 -17.19
C ALA A 112 -0.58 -3.54 -15.82
N GLN A 113 -0.96 -4.82 -15.82
CA GLN A 113 -1.08 -5.66 -14.63
C GLN A 113 0.28 -5.85 -13.92
N GLU A 114 1.35 -6.10 -14.67
CA GLU A 114 2.70 -6.26 -14.10
C GLU A 114 3.20 -4.93 -13.53
N ILE A 115 2.94 -3.81 -14.20
CA ILE A 115 3.28 -2.48 -13.70
C ILE A 115 2.54 -2.19 -12.40
N ILE A 116 1.23 -2.45 -12.32
CA ILE A 116 0.44 -2.28 -11.09
C ILE A 116 1.01 -3.10 -9.94
N LYS A 117 1.31 -4.38 -10.17
CA LYS A 117 1.89 -5.26 -9.13
C LYS A 117 3.26 -4.79 -8.65
N LEU A 118 4.02 -4.13 -9.53
CA LEU A 118 5.33 -3.60 -9.18
C LEU A 118 5.26 -2.26 -8.43
N VAL A 119 4.36 -1.36 -8.86
CA VAL A 119 4.19 -0.02 -8.27
C VAL A 119 3.51 -0.10 -6.91
N VAL A 120 2.49 -0.94 -6.79
CA VAL A 120 1.80 -1.19 -5.52
C VAL A 120 2.50 -2.33 -4.80
N ARG A 121 3.75 -2.07 -4.39
CA ARG A 121 4.59 -2.99 -3.63
C ARG A 121 4.28 -2.91 -2.14
N VAL A 122 4.19 -4.08 -1.53
CA VAL A 122 3.81 -4.30 -0.14
C VAL A 122 4.95 -4.92 0.64
#